data_AF-A0A2S5NBQ3-F1
#
_entry.id   AF-A0A2S5NBQ3-F1
#
_cell.length_a   1.000
_cell.length_b   1.000
_cell.length_c   1.000
_cell.angle_alpha   90.00
_cell.angle_beta   90.00
_cell.angle_gamma   90.00
#
_symmetry.space_group_name_H-M   'P 1'
#
loop_
_entity.id
_entity.type
_entity.pdbx_description
1 polymer ?
#
loop_
_entity_poly.entity_id
_entity_poly.type
_entity_poly.pdbx_seq_one_letter_code
_entity_poly.pdbx_strand_id
1 'polypeptide(L)'
;ELNQEESADLLETLLDLELADELPVTTLIGLCADPNTTWVDLRAGELKTLAALAAGDTDEVLEGCAWIAQFGELPEKRARVYRCIDNIVQLQEMSESEDIASFEANLTLMYGSETLQQALKLLNREEQYFGLGLLGANMEGSVMHQRLLEAYGKVWR
;
A
#
# COMPACT_ATOMS: atom_id res chain seq x y z
N GLU A 1 11.67 -8.77 -2.87
CA GLU A 1 11.46 -7.32 -2.71
C GLU A 1 11.67 -6.69 -4.06
N LEU A 2 10.88 -5.66 -4.39
CA LEU A 2 11.01 -4.94 -5.64
C LEU A 2 11.92 -3.74 -5.41
N ASN A 3 12.87 -3.53 -6.31
CA ASN A 3 13.62 -2.29 -6.32
C ASN A 3 12.75 -1.12 -6.83
N GLN A 4 13.31 0.09 -6.85
CA GLN A 4 12.58 1.29 -7.25
C GLN A 4 12.10 1.23 -8.72
N GLU A 5 12.95 0.77 -9.63
CA GLU A 5 12.63 0.62 -11.07
C GLU A 5 11.55 -0.45 -11.25
N GLU A 6 11.68 -1.60 -10.60
CA GLU A 6 10.66 -2.66 -10.64
C GLU A 6 9.30 -2.21 -10.05
N SER A 7 9.31 -1.30 -9.08
CA SER A 7 8.07 -0.73 -8.52
C SER A 7 7.46 0.33 -9.45
N ALA A 8 8.29 1.08 -10.18
CA ALA A 8 7.84 2.00 -11.22
C ALA A 8 7.20 1.25 -12.39
N ASP A 9 7.84 0.17 -12.87
CA ASP A 9 7.31 -0.70 -13.92
C ASP A 9 5.96 -1.33 -13.50
N LEU A 10 5.85 -1.75 -12.23
CA LEU A 10 4.59 -2.25 -11.67
C LEU A 10 3.51 -1.17 -11.65
N LEU A 11 3.85 0.04 -11.21
CA LEU A 11 2.91 1.17 -11.19
C LEU A 11 2.40 1.48 -12.59
N GLU A 12 3.30 1.63 -13.57
CA GLU A 12 2.95 1.88 -14.97
C GLU A 12 2.02 0.78 -15.50
N THR A 13 2.35 -0.49 -15.24
CA THR A 13 1.48 -1.61 -15.62
C THR A 13 0.09 -1.51 -14.99
N LEU A 14 -0.01 -1.14 -13.70
CA LEU A 14 -1.30 -1.03 -13.02
C LEU A 14 -2.15 0.14 -13.54
N LEU A 15 -1.50 1.24 -13.96
CA LEU A 15 -2.16 2.40 -14.57
C LEU A 15 -2.65 2.06 -15.98
N ASP A 16 -1.81 1.42 -16.80
CA ASP A 16 -2.13 1.01 -18.17
C ASP A 16 -3.25 -0.03 -18.26
N LEU A 17 -3.41 -0.87 -17.24
CA LEU A 17 -4.50 -1.84 -17.18
C LEU A 17 -5.88 -1.21 -16.96
N GLU A 18 -5.96 0.10 -16.67
CA GLU A 18 -7.20 0.85 -16.42
C GLU A 18 -8.13 0.12 -15.42
N LEU A 19 -7.54 -0.54 -14.42
CA LEU A 19 -8.29 -1.26 -13.40
C LEU A 19 -9.10 -0.27 -12.56
N ALA A 20 -10.38 -0.60 -12.32
CA ALA A 20 -11.18 0.09 -11.33
C ALA A 20 -10.48 0.02 -9.96
N ASP A 21 -10.31 1.16 -9.31
CA ASP A 21 -9.52 1.24 -8.08
C ASP A 21 -10.14 0.43 -6.94
N GLU A 22 -11.46 0.26 -6.92
CA GLU A 22 -12.20 -0.56 -5.96
C GLU A 22 -12.07 -2.06 -6.20
N LEU A 23 -11.40 -2.50 -7.28
CA LEU A 23 -11.22 -3.91 -7.58
C LEU A 23 -10.39 -4.58 -6.45
N PRO A 24 -10.92 -5.62 -5.78
CA PRO A 24 -10.13 -6.36 -4.79
C PRO A 24 -8.94 -7.05 -5.45
N VAL A 25 -7.73 -6.84 -4.93
CA VAL A 25 -6.52 -7.47 -5.47
C VAL A 25 -6.61 -9.00 -5.39
N THR A 26 -7.27 -9.53 -4.36
CA THR A 26 -7.58 -10.96 -4.25
C THR A 26 -8.33 -11.52 -5.45
N THR A 27 -9.23 -10.72 -6.04
CA THR A 27 -9.96 -11.10 -7.27
C THR A 27 -9.03 -11.07 -8.48
N LEU A 28 -8.18 -10.05 -8.57
CA LEU A 28 -7.23 -9.87 -9.68
C LEU A 28 -6.25 -11.04 -9.80
N ILE A 29 -5.69 -11.50 -8.68
CA ILE A 29 -4.64 -12.54 -8.66
C ILE A 29 -5.17 -13.94 -8.28
N GLY A 30 -6.48 -14.08 -8.04
CA GLY A 30 -7.09 -15.36 -7.63
C GLY A 30 -6.68 -15.83 -6.23
N LEU A 31 -6.43 -14.91 -5.29
CA LEU A 31 -6.00 -15.23 -3.93
C LEU A 31 -7.19 -15.47 -2.99
N CYS A 32 -7.31 -16.68 -2.47
CA CYS A 32 -8.11 -16.96 -1.27
C CYS A 32 -7.35 -16.51 0.00
N ALA A 33 -7.45 -15.23 0.36
CA ALA A 33 -6.69 -14.64 1.46
C ALA A 33 -7.16 -15.07 2.85
N ASP A 34 -6.26 -15.01 3.83
CA ASP A 34 -6.59 -15.24 5.23
C ASP A 34 -7.36 -14.06 5.83
N PRO A 35 -8.40 -14.30 6.66
CA PRO A 35 -9.15 -13.22 7.29
C PRO A 35 -8.26 -12.35 8.19
N ASN A 36 -8.60 -11.07 8.30
CA ASN A 36 -7.86 -10.06 9.08
C ASN A 36 -6.42 -9.82 8.59
N THR A 37 -6.09 -10.16 7.34
CA THR A 37 -4.86 -9.74 6.69
C THR A 37 -5.13 -8.56 5.76
N THR A 38 -4.12 -7.72 5.53
CA THR A 38 -4.20 -6.60 4.59
C THR A 38 -4.66 -7.06 3.20
N TRP A 39 -4.26 -8.27 2.77
CA TRP A 39 -4.67 -8.86 1.50
C TRP A 39 -6.19 -8.92 1.29
N VAL A 40 -6.98 -9.16 2.35
CA VAL A 40 -8.46 -9.22 2.24
C VAL A 40 -9.06 -7.87 1.88
N ASP A 41 -8.49 -6.80 2.44
CA ASP A 41 -9.02 -5.44 2.29
C ASP A 41 -8.30 -4.66 1.18
N LEU A 42 -7.23 -5.22 0.59
CA LEU A 42 -6.43 -4.55 -0.42
C LEU A 42 -7.23 -4.33 -1.71
N ARG A 43 -7.16 -3.11 -2.23
CA ARG A 43 -7.80 -2.67 -3.47
C ARG A 43 -6.75 -2.23 -4.47
N ALA A 44 -7.10 -2.22 -5.76
CA ALA A 44 -6.19 -1.82 -6.83
C ALA A 44 -5.66 -0.39 -6.62
N GLY A 45 -6.51 0.56 -6.18
CA GLY A 45 -6.08 1.93 -5.89
C GLY A 45 -5.05 2.03 -4.76
N GLU A 46 -5.23 1.25 -3.68
CA GLU A 46 -4.24 1.17 -2.60
C GLU A 46 -2.93 0.53 -3.09
N LEU A 47 -3.00 -0.50 -3.93
CA LEU A 47 -1.82 -1.12 -4.51
C LEU A 47 -1.03 -0.16 -5.40
N LYS A 48 -1.71 0.64 -6.24
CA LYS A 48 -1.09 1.73 -7.01
C LYS A 48 -0.39 2.73 -6.09
N THR A 49 -1.05 3.15 -5.01
CA THR A 49 -0.47 4.07 -4.01
C THR A 49 0.81 3.50 -3.37
N LEU A 50 0.81 2.20 -3.02
CA LEU A 50 1.98 1.53 -2.47
C LEU A 50 3.13 1.42 -3.48
N ALA A 51 2.81 1.14 -4.74
CA ALA A 51 3.80 1.10 -5.81
C ALA A 51 4.39 2.49 -6.08
N ALA A 52 3.57 3.54 -6.07
CA ALA A 52 4.00 4.94 -6.20
C ALA A 52 4.96 5.36 -5.06
N LEU A 53 4.65 5.01 -3.81
CA LEU A 53 5.57 5.23 -2.68
C LEU A 53 6.92 4.54 -2.90
N ALA A 54 6.90 3.28 -3.36
CA ALA A 54 8.11 2.51 -3.60
C ALA A 54 8.91 3.03 -4.82
N ALA A 55 8.23 3.54 -5.85
CA ALA A 55 8.81 4.17 -7.03
C ALA A 55 9.34 5.59 -6.73
N GLY A 56 8.83 6.26 -5.69
CA GLY A 56 9.12 7.65 -5.37
C GLY A 56 8.39 8.65 -6.25
N ASP A 57 7.24 8.26 -6.81
CA ASP A 57 6.40 9.13 -7.64
C ASP A 57 5.43 9.93 -6.74
N THR A 58 5.73 11.20 -6.50
CA THR A 58 4.96 12.03 -5.56
C THR A 58 3.56 12.36 -6.07
N ASP A 59 3.40 12.56 -7.37
CA ASP A 59 2.11 12.92 -7.98
C ASP A 59 1.12 11.75 -7.82
N GLU A 60 1.56 10.54 -8.15
CA GLU A 60 0.77 9.31 -7.99
C GLU A 60 0.53 8.95 -6.51
N VAL A 61 1.47 9.29 -5.61
CA VAL A 61 1.27 9.16 -4.17
C VAL A 61 0.13 10.04 -3.67
N LEU A 62 0.07 11.30 -4.10
CA LEU A 62 -0.98 12.25 -3.70
C LEU A 62 -2.34 11.84 -4.27
N GLU A 63 -2.40 11.44 -5.55
CA GLU A 63 -3.62 10.92 -6.17
C GLU A 63 -4.13 9.67 -5.43
N GLY A 64 -3.24 8.73 -5.15
CA GLY A 64 -3.56 7.53 -4.37
C GLY A 64 -4.06 7.84 -2.97
N CYS A 65 -3.41 8.76 -2.25
CA CYS A 65 -3.85 9.18 -0.91
C CYS A 65 -5.23 9.86 -0.93
N ALA A 66 -5.51 10.69 -1.93
CA ALA A 66 -6.82 11.31 -2.12
C ALA A 66 -7.90 10.26 -2.39
N TRP A 67 -7.63 9.28 -3.25
CA TRP A 67 -8.53 8.17 -3.50
C TRP A 67 -8.80 7.36 -2.22
N ILE A 68 -7.77 7.00 -1.46
CA ILE A 68 -7.91 6.25 -0.20
C ILE A 68 -8.79 7.01 0.81
N ALA A 69 -8.60 8.33 0.91
CA ALA A 69 -9.39 9.18 1.79
C ALA A 69 -10.88 9.20 1.40
N GLN A 70 -11.17 9.19 0.09
CA GLN A 70 -12.53 9.11 -0.44
C GLN A 70 -13.15 7.71 -0.29
N PHE A 71 -12.37 6.65 -0.50
CA PHE A 71 -12.82 5.27 -0.42
C PHE A 71 -13.28 4.91 0.99
N GLY A 72 -12.53 5.30 2.03
CA GLY A 72 -13.00 5.30 3.41
C GLY A 72 -13.26 3.94 4.08
N GLU A 73 -12.97 2.81 3.42
CA GLU A 73 -13.18 1.47 3.98
C GLU A 73 -11.94 0.86 4.66
N LEU A 74 -10.79 1.54 4.63
CA LEU A 74 -9.56 1.05 5.24
C LEU A 74 -9.65 1.05 6.78
N PRO A 75 -8.99 0.10 7.46
CA PRO A 75 -8.81 0.18 8.91
C PRO A 75 -8.19 1.52 9.32
N GLU A 76 -8.74 2.16 10.35
CA GLU A 76 -8.38 3.53 10.75
C GLU A 76 -6.87 3.74 10.98
N LYS A 77 -6.15 2.74 11.50
CA LYS A 77 -4.68 2.82 11.65
C LYS A 77 -3.97 2.91 10.30
N ARG A 78 -4.41 2.13 9.30
CA ARG A 78 -3.84 2.10 7.94
C ARG A 78 -4.15 3.39 7.19
N ALA A 79 -5.42 3.83 7.24
CA ALA A 79 -5.86 5.08 6.65
C ALA A 79 -5.12 6.30 7.23
N ARG A 80 -4.81 6.29 8.54
CA ARG A 80 -4.07 7.36 9.19
C ARG A 80 -2.63 7.51 8.67
N VAL A 81 -1.97 6.41 8.29
CA VAL A 81 -0.63 6.46 7.68
C VAL A 81 -0.69 7.21 6.35
N TYR A 82 -1.64 6.89 5.47
CA TYR A 82 -1.80 7.60 4.20
C TYR A 82 -2.13 9.09 4.39
N ARG A 83 -2.99 9.45 5.35
CA ARG A 83 -3.22 10.87 5.69
C ARG A 83 -1.95 11.58 6.16
N CYS A 84 -1.11 10.89 6.92
CA CYS A 84 0.17 11.44 7.37
C CYS A 84 1.13 11.65 6.19
N ILE A 85 1.23 10.66 5.29
CA ILE A 85 2.01 10.73 4.05
C ILE A 85 1.56 11.92 3.19
N ASP A 86 0.26 12.02 2.91
CA ASP A 86 -0.33 13.12 2.14
C ASP A 86 0.08 14.49 2.67
N ASN A 87 -0.01 14.70 4.00
CA ASN A 87 0.39 15.96 4.62
C ASN A 87 1.90 16.20 4.53
N ILE A 88 2.73 15.16 4.67
CA ILE A 88 4.19 15.30 4.57
C ILE A 88 4.57 15.72 3.15
N VAL A 89 4.04 15.05 2.13
CA VAL A 89 4.35 15.33 0.72
C VAL A 89 3.90 16.74 0.35
N GLN A 90 2.67 17.15 0.69
CA GLN A 90 2.19 18.51 0.45
C GLN A 90 3.06 19.57 1.16
N LEU A 91 3.51 19.31 2.39
CA LEU A 91 4.41 20.23 3.10
C LEU A 91 5.79 20.33 2.42
N GLN A 92 6.31 19.23 1.88
CA GLN A 92 7.57 19.22 1.13
C GLN A 92 7.48 20.06 -0.14
N GLU A 93 6.39 19.93 -0.91
CA GLU A 93 6.16 20.72 -2.13
C GLU A 93 6.02 22.23 -1.87
N MET A 94 5.45 22.60 -0.71
CA MET A 94 5.28 24.00 -0.32
C MET A 94 6.54 24.63 0.29
N SER A 95 7.54 23.83 0.67
CA SER A 95 8.74 24.29 1.36
C SER A 95 9.87 24.59 0.39
N GLU A 96 10.52 25.75 0.52
CA GLU A 96 11.70 26.11 -0.29
C GLU A 96 12.92 25.19 -0.01
N SER A 97 12.93 24.47 1.13
CA SER A 97 14.07 23.68 1.57
C SER A 97 13.82 22.17 1.67
N GLU A 98 12.64 21.67 1.28
CA GLU A 98 12.19 20.26 1.44
C GLU A 98 12.30 19.68 2.87
N ASP A 99 12.77 20.47 3.84
CA ASP A 99 13.06 20.04 5.20
C ASP A 99 11.79 20.05 6.07
N ILE A 100 11.38 18.86 6.48
CA ILE A 100 10.21 18.62 7.33
C ILE A 100 10.52 18.74 8.82
N ALA A 101 11.79 18.92 9.24
CA ALA A 101 12.19 18.98 10.65
C ALA A 101 11.43 20.06 11.42
N SER A 102 11.11 21.17 10.75
CA SER A 102 10.33 22.28 11.33
C SER A 102 8.87 21.88 11.66
N PHE A 103 8.34 20.84 11.02
CA PHE A 103 6.96 20.38 11.15
C PHE A 103 6.83 19.07 11.95
N GLU A 104 7.93 18.38 12.24
CA GLU A 104 7.94 17.07 12.90
C GLU A 104 7.18 17.07 14.24
N ALA A 105 7.35 18.12 15.06
CA ALA A 105 6.66 18.26 16.33
C ALA A 105 5.13 18.33 16.15
N ASN A 106 4.65 19.07 15.15
CA ASN A 106 3.21 19.21 14.86
C ASN A 106 2.64 17.92 14.26
N LEU A 107 3.36 17.29 13.33
CA LEU A 107 2.98 16.01 12.74
C LEU A 107 2.89 14.92 13.81
N THR A 108 3.82 14.89 14.76
CA THR A 108 3.79 13.96 15.90
C THR A 108 2.56 14.18 16.78
N LEU A 109 2.18 15.43 17.05
CA LEU A 109 0.98 15.75 17.83
C LEU A 109 -0.31 15.32 17.09
N MET A 110 -0.36 15.46 15.76
CA MET A 110 -1.54 15.16 14.96
C MET A 110 -1.73 13.66 14.70
N TYR A 111 -0.65 12.94 14.40
CA TYR A 111 -0.70 11.55 13.92
C TYR A 111 -0.19 10.53 14.94
N GLY A 112 0.57 10.97 15.93
CA GLY A 112 1.31 10.12 16.86
C GLY A 112 2.65 9.65 16.28
N SER A 113 3.58 9.36 17.18
CA SER A 113 4.96 8.98 16.82
C SER A 113 5.04 7.72 15.95
N GLU A 114 4.24 6.69 16.27
CA GLU A 114 4.20 5.43 15.50
C GLU A 114 3.78 5.66 14.04
N THR A 115 2.69 6.40 13.82
CA THR A 115 2.19 6.71 12.47
C THR A 115 3.19 7.54 11.68
N LEU A 116 3.75 8.57 12.31
CA LEU A 116 4.74 9.44 11.66
C LEU A 116 5.98 8.63 11.24
N GLN A 117 6.51 7.79 12.13
CA GLN A 117 7.64 6.93 11.81
C GLN A 117 7.30 5.95 10.66
N GLN A 118 6.10 5.39 10.64
CA GLN A 118 5.66 4.51 9.56
C GLN A 118 5.59 5.26 8.21
N ALA A 119 5.02 6.46 8.20
CA ALA A 119 4.93 7.31 7.01
C ALA A 119 6.32 7.69 6.48
N LEU A 120 7.24 8.08 7.37
CA LEU A 120 8.62 8.42 6.99
C LEU A 120 9.38 7.22 6.43
N LYS A 121 9.23 6.03 7.02
CA LYS A 121 9.85 4.81 6.48
C LYS A 121 9.38 4.50 5.06
N LEU A 122 8.09 4.70 4.78
CA LEU A 122 7.51 4.49 3.45
C LEU A 122 8.03 5.51 2.45
N LEU A 123 8.02 6.80 2.80
CA LEU A 123 8.52 7.89 1.95
C LEU A 123 10.03 7.76 1.67
N ASN A 124 10.81 7.35 2.66
CA ASN A 124 12.25 7.12 2.52
C ASN A 124 12.57 5.75 1.90
N ARG A 125 11.56 4.93 1.59
CA ARG A 125 11.68 3.57 1.05
C ARG A 125 12.50 2.62 1.95
N GLU A 126 12.55 2.88 3.25
CA GLU A 126 13.10 1.97 4.26
C GLU A 126 12.17 0.79 4.55
N GLU A 127 10.87 1.00 4.30
CA GLU A 127 9.85 -0.03 4.27
C GLU A 127 9.00 0.18 3.01
N GLN A 128 8.54 -0.91 2.40
CA GLN A 128 7.72 -0.87 1.20
C GLN A 128 6.54 -1.82 1.37
N TYR A 129 5.44 -1.54 0.68
CA TYR A 129 4.26 -2.42 0.66
C TYR A 129 3.78 -2.81 2.07
N PHE A 130 3.79 -1.84 3.01
CA PHE A 130 3.56 -2.11 4.43
C PHE A 130 2.25 -2.87 4.67
N GLY A 131 2.31 -3.82 5.58
CA GLY A 131 1.18 -4.69 5.90
C GLY A 131 0.91 -5.81 4.90
N LEU A 132 1.57 -5.86 3.73
CA LEU A 132 1.48 -7.00 2.82
C LEU A 132 2.46 -8.11 3.24
N GLY A 133 1.91 -9.24 3.70
CA GLY A 133 2.70 -10.44 3.97
C GLY A 133 3.13 -11.13 2.67
N LEU A 134 4.33 -11.73 2.66
CA LEU A 134 4.82 -12.50 1.52
C LEU A 134 3.92 -13.71 1.24
N LEU A 135 3.42 -13.81 0.01
CA LEU A 135 2.58 -14.94 -0.41
C LEU A 135 3.38 -16.15 -0.88
N GLY A 136 4.56 -15.96 -1.48
CA GLY A 136 5.29 -17.06 -2.13
C GLY A 136 4.72 -17.42 -3.51
N ALA A 137 5.45 -18.25 -4.26
CA ALA A 137 5.13 -18.55 -5.66
C ALA A 137 3.82 -19.32 -5.85
N ASN A 138 3.39 -20.10 -4.84
CA ASN A 138 2.12 -20.82 -4.85
C ASN A 138 1.20 -20.36 -3.71
N MET A 139 1.31 -19.10 -3.30
CA MET A 139 0.49 -18.51 -2.23
C MET A 139 0.63 -19.26 -0.88
N GLU A 140 1.80 -19.80 -0.59
CA GLU A 140 2.14 -20.50 0.67
C GLU A 140 1.93 -19.62 1.92
N GLY A 141 2.03 -18.31 1.76
CA GLY A 141 1.77 -17.32 2.81
C GLY A 141 0.29 -17.17 3.18
N SER A 142 -0.63 -17.83 2.47
CA SER A 142 -2.05 -17.87 2.83
C SER A 142 -2.51 -19.28 3.19
N VAL A 143 -2.89 -19.48 4.46
CA VAL A 143 -3.39 -20.76 4.96
C VAL A 143 -4.70 -21.15 4.28
N MET A 144 -5.59 -20.19 4.07
CA MET A 144 -6.84 -20.38 3.33
C MET A 144 -6.60 -20.81 1.88
N HIS A 145 -5.64 -20.19 1.19
CA HIS A 145 -5.27 -20.60 -0.17
C HIS A 145 -4.70 -22.03 -0.21
N GLN A 146 -3.83 -22.40 0.73
CA GLN A 146 -3.31 -23.77 0.79
C GLN A 146 -4.41 -24.80 1.02
N ARG A 147 -5.39 -24.51 1.88
CA ARG A 147 -6.57 -25.39 2.09
C ARG A 147 -7.41 -25.54 0.82
N LEU A 148 -7.55 -24.48 0.02
CA LEU A 148 -8.23 -24.54 -1.27
C LEU A 148 -7.51 -25.49 -2.23
N LEU A 149 -6.18 -25.38 -2.34
CA LEU A 149 -5.36 -26.26 -3.18
C LEU A 149 -5.41 -27.73 -2.72
N GLU A 150 -5.35 -27.97 -1.41
CA GLU A 150 -5.51 -29.32 -0.84
C GLU A 150 -6.87 -29.94 -1.15
N ALA A 151 -7.95 -29.15 -1.09
CA ALA A 151 -9.29 -29.59 -1.44
C ALA A 151 -9.39 -29.91 -2.94
N TYR A 152 -8.85 -29.04 -3.79
CA TYR A 152 -8.81 -29.26 -5.24
C TYR A 152 -8.02 -30.53 -5.61
N GLY A 153 -6.88 -30.75 -4.96
CA GLY A 153 -6.05 -31.94 -5.16
C GLY A 153 -6.74 -33.27 -4.82
N LYS A 154 -7.79 -33.26 -3.99
CA LYS A 154 -8.61 -34.45 -3.71
C LYS A 154 -9.61 -34.78 -4.82
N VAL A 155 -10.06 -33.77 -5.58
CA VAL A 155 -11.01 -33.94 -6.70
C VAL A 155 -10.28 -34.34 -7.98
N TRP A 156 -9.02 -33.96 -8.12
CA TRP A 156 -8.22 -34.22 -9.31
C TRP A 156 -7.47 -35.57 -9.28
N ARG A 157 -7.69 -36.38 -8.25
CA ARG A 157 -7.27 -37.78 -8.16
C ARG A 157 -8.45 -38.72 -8.37
#